data_AF-A0AAU1I6L6-F1
#
_entry.id   AF-A0AAU1I6L6-F1
#
_cell.length_a   1.000
_cell.length_b   1.000
_cell.length_c   1.000
_cell.angle_alpha   90.00
_cell.angle_beta   90.00
_cell.angle_gamma   90.00
#
_symmetry.space_group_name_H-M   'P 1'
#
loop_
_entity.id
_entity.type
_entity.pdbx_description
1 polymer ?
#
loop_
_entity_poly.entity_id
_entity_poly.type
_entity_poly.pdbx_seq_one_letter_code
_entity_poly.pdbx_strand_id
1 'polypeptide(L)'
;MRASGYTCVDVYLPWNFHELAPGRWSFEGRWDVAAFLDLAHEVGLYVIARPGPYICSEWDGGALPAWLGLDGELGVRQNEPRYLERVIAWFDQVLPLLAERQHPANGPVIMVQLENELDFFDCTDRPGYLTALREAARGHGITVPLIACSGQGDLAGATGDVDGVVPACNFYPDDDSPDIEAEVRRYAALVAERGVPLLVTETNRRHRTLRRLLAGGAKLIAPYLQSSGWNFGYTPSSGNWGRPGNFMSHGYDFGGYVTSTGVERPEYAEAQVLARVVEVWGDRLAVAVPGALDTEVACDFPTSSDPAALGFPEGGRLVAVAHMGTAPGTAVVRGVPVAVAPGSCPLMAVDVPLRPWGMDATLTLASADLVAAADGVLVFSSDVPVTVVLDGTRTEVPVSERQAVGGVALVVLPTAQAARLRSVEPGGTVQVDDAPHRPGESAPSAVHEVRRRRDRAPEEPAGLHAQPPALESLGVYRGRGAYRTATDLTDIEELLLTGAADIVDLSVAGRSHPPIAGFGAAHRRARRDGQRSDRGRRGDLGPRQLR
;
A
#
# COMPACT_ATOMS: atom_id res chain seq x y z
N MET A 1 2.05 -11.70 1.67
CA MET A 1 1.69 -11.14 0.34
C MET A 1 0.98 -12.16 -0.53
N ARG A 2 1.62 -13.26 -0.98
CA ARG A 2 0.91 -14.25 -1.81
C ARG A 2 -0.34 -14.81 -1.13
N ALA A 3 -0.23 -15.22 0.14
CA ALA A 3 -1.35 -15.76 0.91
C ALA A 3 -2.43 -14.73 1.27
N SER A 4 -2.16 -13.41 1.18
CA SER A 4 -3.19 -12.38 1.31
C SER A 4 -3.95 -12.13 0.00
N GLY A 5 -3.56 -12.81 -1.09
CA GLY A 5 -4.23 -12.70 -2.40
C GLY A 5 -3.58 -11.72 -3.37
N TYR A 6 -2.49 -11.05 -3.00
CA TYR A 6 -1.71 -10.26 -3.95
C TYR A 6 -1.00 -11.18 -4.96
N THR A 7 -0.95 -10.75 -6.22
CA THR A 7 -0.34 -11.47 -7.34
C THR A 7 0.96 -10.83 -7.82
N CYS A 8 1.27 -9.62 -7.35
CA CYS A 8 2.44 -8.85 -7.77
C CYS A 8 3.08 -8.15 -6.56
N VAL A 9 4.40 -7.99 -6.60
CA VAL A 9 5.16 -7.10 -5.73
C VAL A 9 5.74 -5.97 -6.58
N ASP A 10 5.57 -4.73 -6.10
CA ASP A 10 6.24 -3.54 -6.63
C ASP A 10 7.43 -3.26 -5.70
N VAL A 11 8.64 -3.19 -6.25
CA VAL A 11 9.89 -3.14 -5.46
C VAL A 11 10.89 -2.13 -6.00
N TYR A 12 11.42 -1.31 -5.09
CA TYR A 12 12.54 -0.41 -5.35
C TYR A 12 13.89 -1.11 -5.21
N LEU A 13 14.85 -0.76 -6.05
CA LEU A 13 16.25 -1.21 -5.94
C LEU A 13 17.16 0.01 -5.67
N PRO A 14 17.52 0.26 -4.40
CA PRO A 14 18.23 1.48 -4.01
C PRO A 14 19.68 1.48 -4.49
N TRP A 15 20.03 2.38 -5.42
CA TRP A 15 21.38 2.49 -5.99
C TRP A 15 22.47 2.62 -4.91
N ASN A 16 22.32 3.55 -3.96
CA ASN A 16 23.31 3.76 -2.89
C ASN A 16 23.45 2.58 -1.90
N PHE A 17 22.53 1.61 -1.92
CA PHE A 17 22.64 0.40 -1.12
C PHE A 17 23.53 -0.64 -1.82
N HIS A 18 23.44 -0.71 -3.16
CA HIS A 18 24.19 -1.65 -3.98
C HIS A 18 25.57 -1.13 -4.40
N GLU A 19 25.76 0.20 -4.51
CA GLU A 19 27.06 0.82 -4.73
C GLU A 19 27.70 1.27 -3.41
N LEU A 20 28.50 0.40 -2.81
CA LEU A 20 29.11 0.62 -1.50
C LEU A 20 30.13 1.78 -1.50
N ALA A 21 30.70 2.09 -2.66
CA ALA A 21 31.53 3.26 -2.96
C ALA A 21 31.65 3.40 -4.48
N PRO A 22 32.12 4.54 -5.03
CA PRO A 22 32.25 4.72 -6.48
C PRO A 22 32.91 3.52 -7.19
N GLY A 23 32.17 2.86 -8.05
CA GLY A 23 32.57 1.67 -8.82
C GLY A 23 32.71 0.36 -8.02
N ARG A 24 32.30 0.32 -6.76
CA ARG A 24 32.32 -0.88 -5.91
C ARG A 24 30.90 -1.35 -5.60
N TRP A 25 30.46 -2.37 -6.32
CA TRP A 25 29.11 -2.92 -6.26
C TRP A 25 29.03 -4.18 -5.41
N SER A 26 27.87 -4.44 -4.82
CA SER A 26 27.57 -5.71 -4.14
C SER A 26 26.16 -6.18 -4.51
N PHE A 27 26.06 -7.44 -4.91
CA PHE A 27 24.81 -8.18 -5.12
C PHE A 27 24.85 -9.54 -4.42
N GLU A 28 25.63 -9.63 -3.33
CA GLU A 28 25.77 -10.85 -2.53
C GLU A 28 25.01 -10.72 -1.21
N GLY A 29 24.63 -11.85 -0.60
CA GLY A 29 24.01 -11.87 0.72
C GLY A 29 22.76 -10.98 0.80
N ARG A 30 22.77 -9.96 1.67
CA ARG A 30 21.62 -9.04 1.83
C ARG A 30 21.39 -8.11 0.64
N TRP A 31 22.33 -8.03 -0.30
CA TRP A 31 22.24 -7.21 -1.51
C TRP A 31 21.80 -8.02 -2.75
N ASP A 32 21.48 -9.29 -2.58
CA ASP A 32 21.19 -10.21 -3.69
C ASP A 32 19.79 -9.99 -4.27
N VAL A 33 19.74 -9.18 -5.33
CA VAL A 33 18.52 -8.91 -6.11
C VAL A 33 18.03 -10.17 -6.83
N ALA A 34 18.96 -11.00 -7.34
CA ALA A 34 18.64 -12.22 -8.05
C ALA A 34 17.88 -13.21 -7.14
N ALA A 35 18.39 -13.44 -5.94
CA ALA A 35 17.74 -14.29 -4.95
C ALA A 35 16.34 -13.78 -4.56
N PHE A 36 16.15 -12.47 -4.43
CA PHE A 36 14.82 -11.89 -4.17
C PHE A 36 13.83 -12.19 -5.32
N LEU A 37 14.27 -11.97 -6.56
CA LEU A 37 13.43 -12.21 -7.75
C LEU A 37 13.14 -13.69 -7.94
N ASP A 38 14.12 -14.57 -7.73
CA ASP A 38 13.94 -16.02 -7.82
C ASP A 38 12.94 -16.49 -6.76
N LEU A 39 13.04 -15.98 -5.52
CA LEU A 39 12.06 -16.26 -4.47
C LEU A 39 10.66 -15.76 -4.84
N ALA A 40 10.53 -14.54 -5.40
CA ALA A 40 9.25 -14.01 -5.85
C ALA A 40 8.60 -14.93 -6.91
N HIS A 41 9.41 -15.44 -7.85
CA HIS A 41 8.97 -16.40 -8.85
C HIS A 41 8.52 -17.73 -8.23
N GLU A 42 9.33 -18.30 -7.33
CA GLU A 42 9.03 -19.56 -6.62
C GLU A 42 7.70 -19.51 -5.85
N VAL A 43 7.38 -18.37 -5.24
CA VAL A 43 6.11 -18.18 -4.51
C VAL A 43 4.96 -17.72 -5.40
N GLY A 44 5.19 -17.60 -6.72
CA GLY A 44 4.17 -17.25 -7.71
C GLY A 44 3.71 -15.79 -7.66
N LEU A 45 4.63 -14.86 -7.39
CA LEU A 45 4.40 -13.42 -7.49
C LEU A 45 5.07 -12.86 -8.75
N TYR A 46 4.38 -11.98 -9.46
CA TYR A 46 4.99 -11.10 -10.45
C TYR A 46 5.77 -9.97 -9.77
N VAL A 47 6.68 -9.33 -10.50
CA VAL A 47 7.49 -8.20 -10.01
C VAL A 47 7.38 -7.00 -10.96
N ILE A 48 7.10 -5.83 -10.39
CA ILE A 48 7.37 -4.53 -11.01
C ILE A 48 8.66 -4.02 -10.38
N ALA A 49 9.75 -3.98 -11.16
CA ALA A 49 11.05 -3.58 -10.67
C ALA A 49 11.26 -2.08 -10.89
N ARG A 50 11.70 -1.35 -9.86
CA ARG A 50 11.91 0.10 -9.89
C ARG A 50 13.38 0.42 -9.54
N PRO A 51 14.31 0.26 -10.49
CA PRO A 51 15.74 0.47 -10.27
C PRO A 51 16.17 1.94 -10.19
N GLY A 52 15.24 2.90 -10.33
CA GLY A 52 15.56 4.32 -10.26
C GLY A 52 16.01 4.92 -11.59
N PRO A 53 17.03 5.80 -11.61
CA PRO A 53 18.11 5.94 -10.62
C PRO A 53 17.72 6.65 -9.32
N TYR A 54 16.72 7.54 -9.36
CA TYR A 54 16.11 8.12 -8.16
C TYR A 54 14.81 7.36 -7.86
N ILE A 55 14.59 6.98 -6.60
CA ILE A 55 13.41 6.20 -6.18
C ILE A 55 12.55 6.88 -5.12
N CYS A 56 12.98 8.01 -4.55
CA CYS A 56 12.38 8.56 -3.33
C CYS A 56 12.36 7.52 -2.18
N SER A 57 11.22 6.86 -1.96
CA SER A 57 11.02 5.77 -0.98
C SER A 57 11.29 6.14 0.48
N GLU A 58 11.30 7.43 0.82
CA GLU A 58 11.81 7.94 2.10
C GLU A 58 13.19 7.38 2.48
N TRP A 59 14.01 7.16 1.46
CA TRP A 59 15.38 6.66 1.56
C TRP A 59 16.37 7.81 1.40
N ASP A 60 17.51 7.76 2.09
CA ASP A 60 18.52 8.81 2.05
C ASP A 60 18.95 9.15 0.61
N GLY A 61 18.93 10.44 0.27
CA GLY A 61 19.17 10.95 -1.08
C GLY A 61 18.21 10.44 -2.16
N GLY A 62 17.07 9.84 -1.81
CA GLY A 62 16.21 9.10 -2.74
C GLY A 62 16.93 7.93 -3.41
N ALA A 63 17.84 7.33 -2.66
CA ALA A 63 18.81 6.29 -3.04
C ALA A 63 19.91 6.70 -4.02
N LEU A 64 20.04 7.98 -4.36
CA LEU A 64 21.23 8.45 -5.07
C LEU A 64 22.46 8.37 -4.15
N PRO A 65 23.60 7.84 -4.62
CA PRO A 65 24.82 7.83 -3.82
C PRO A 65 25.26 9.23 -3.39
N ALA A 66 25.54 9.41 -2.09
CA ALA A 66 25.89 10.71 -1.52
C ALA A 66 27.10 11.37 -2.18
N TRP A 67 28.02 10.58 -2.75
CA TRP A 67 29.20 11.09 -3.44
C TRP A 67 28.88 11.84 -4.74
N LEU A 68 27.70 11.64 -5.34
CA LEU A 68 27.24 12.45 -6.47
C LEU A 68 27.10 13.92 -6.09
N GLY A 69 26.72 14.21 -4.84
CA GLY A 69 26.57 15.56 -4.33
C GLY A 69 27.89 16.25 -3.95
N LEU A 70 29.04 15.59 -4.09
CA LEU A 70 30.35 16.19 -3.81
C LEU A 70 30.81 17.13 -4.93
N ASP A 71 30.31 16.93 -6.17
CA ASP A 71 30.48 17.87 -7.27
C ASP A 71 29.25 18.79 -7.32
N GLY A 72 29.41 20.03 -6.84
CA GLY A 72 28.33 21.02 -6.81
C GLY A 72 27.85 21.48 -8.20
N GLU A 73 28.58 21.15 -9.26
CA GLU A 73 28.20 21.44 -10.65
C GLU A 73 27.50 20.26 -11.33
N LEU A 74 27.39 19.10 -10.67
CA LEU A 74 26.72 17.93 -11.23
C LEU A 74 25.20 18.08 -11.14
N GLY A 75 24.54 18.17 -12.29
CA GLY A 75 23.08 18.19 -12.38
C GLY A 75 22.48 16.79 -12.23
N VAL A 76 22.12 16.39 -11.00
CA VAL A 76 21.40 15.13 -10.77
C VAL A 76 19.97 15.18 -11.33
N ARG A 77 19.46 14.03 -11.80
CA ARG A 77 18.13 13.90 -12.43
C ARG A 77 17.94 14.83 -13.65
N GLN A 78 19.01 15.09 -14.38
CA GLN A 78 19.02 15.88 -15.62
C GLN A 78 19.54 15.05 -16.80
N ASN A 79 19.24 15.50 -18.03
CA ASN A 79 19.95 15.04 -19.23
C ASN A 79 21.37 15.62 -19.29
N GLU A 80 22.14 15.43 -18.23
CA GLU A 80 23.51 15.91 -18.09
C GLU A 80 24.48 14.72 -18.29
N PRO A 81 25.44 14.81 -19.23
CA PRO A 81 26.25 13.65 -19.61
C PRO A 81 27.05 13.01 -18.48
N ARG A 82 27.60 13.78 -17.53
CA ARG A 82 28.39 13.23 -16.40
C ARG A 82 27.49 12.44 -15.45
N TYR A 83 26.28 12.90 -15.20
CA TYR A 83 25.29 12.21 -14.38
C TYR A 83 24.80 10.95 -15.09
N LEU A 84 24.47 11.05 -16.37
CA LEU A 84 24.04 9.90 -17.17
C LEU A 84 25.12 8.81 -17.26
N GLU A 85 26.41 9.18 -17.33
CA GLU A 85 27.51 8.21 -17.25
C GLU A 85 27.44 7.39 -15.94
N ARG A 86 27.13 8.03 -14.80
CA ARG A 86 26.98 7.33 -13.51
C ARG A 86 25.72 6.48 -13.44
N VAL A 87 24.61 6.98 -13.99
CA VAL A 87 23.35 6.22 -14.08
C VAL A 87 23.51 4.97 -14.95
N ILE A 88 24.18 5.10 -16.09
CA ILE A 88 24.46 3.97 -16.98
C ILE A 88 25.35 2.95 -16.25
N ALA A 89 26.39 3.39 -15.53
CA ALA A 89 27.22 2.48 -14.74
C ALA A 89 26.41 1.69 -13.68
N TRP A 90 25.37 2.29 -13.08
CA TRP A 90 24.43 1.58 -12.21
C TRP A 90 23.57 0.58 -12.99
N PHE A 91 23.01 1.01 -14.13
CA PHE A 91 22.18 0.17 -14.99
C PHE A 91 22.94 -1.02 -15.59
N ASP A 92 24.23 -0.85 -15.89
CA ASP A 92 25.14 -1.93 -16.32
C ASP A 92 25.20 -3.07 -15.29
N GLN A 93 24.93 -2.79 -14.02
CA GLN A 93 24.91 -3.80 -12.96
C GLN A 93 23.50 -4.38 -12.74
N VAL A 94 22.50 -3.52 -12.55
CA VAL A 94 21.18 -3.98 -12.07
C VAL A 94 20.30 -4.52 -13.19
N LEU A 95 20.37 -3.96 -14.40
CA LEU A 95 19.45 -4.33 -15.48
C LEU A 95 19.68 -5.73 -16.05
N PRO A 96 20.92 -6.24 -16.17
CA PRO A 96 21.13 -7.64 -16.54
C PRO A 96 20.42 -8.62 -15.60
N LEU A 97 20.43 -8.35 -14.28
CA LEU A 97 19.76 -9.19 -13.28
C LEU A 97 18.24 -9.24 -13.50
N LEU A 98 17.65 -8.10 -13.90
CA LEU A 98 16.23 -8.01 -14.26
C LEU A 98 15.95 -8.68 -15.60
N ALA A 99 16.81 -8.46 -16.59
CA ALA A 99 16.64 -8.94 -17.95
C ALA A 99 16.59 -10.48 -18.02
N GLU A 100 17.43 -11.15 -17.22
CA GLU A 100 17.44 -12.61 -17.08
C GLU A 100 16.16 -13.20 -16.46
N ARG A 101 15.36 -12.38 -15.76
CA ARG A 101 14.21 -12.81 -14.94
C ARG A 101 12.88 -12.20 -15.42
N GLN A 102 12.78 -11.87 -16.69
CA GLN A 102 11.55 -11.36 -17.30
C GLN A 102 10.51 -12.46 -17.52
N HIS A 103 9.25 -12.13 -17.27
CA HIS A 103 8.08 -12.92 -17.63
C HIS A 103 7.70 -12.67 -19.10
N PRO A 104 7.21 -13.69 -19.87
CA PRO A 104 6.98 -15.09 -19.49
C PRO A 104 8.20 -16.00 -19.70
N ALA A 105 9.38 -15.45 -20.02
CA ALA A 105 10.54 -16.25 -20.37
C ALA A 105 11.09 -17.02 -19.16
N ASN A 106 11.73 -16.33 -18.22
CA ASN A 106 12.60 -16.95 -17.23
C ASN A 106 12.43 -16.40 -15.80
N GLY A 107 11.45 -15.55 -15.54
CA GLY A 107 11.23 -15.05 -14.19
C GLY A 107 9.96 -14.22 -14.01
N PRO A 108 9.84 -13.50 -12.88
CA PRO A 108 8.60 -12.86 -12.47
C PRO A 108 8.49 -11.40 -12.94
N VAL A 109 9.54 -10.78 -13.46
CA VAL A 109 9.54 -9.34 -13.80
C VAL A 109 8.60 -9.11 -14.97
N ILE A 110 7.51 -8.36 -14.74
CA ILE A 110 6.49 -8.05 -15.75
C ILE A 110 6.57 -6.61 -16.25
N MET A 111 7.21 -5.70 -15.50
CA MET A 111 7.40 -4.29 -15.84
C MET A 111 8.67 -3.76 -15.17
N VAL A 112 9.29 -2.76 -15.79
CA VAL A 112 10.41 -2.01 -15.20
C VAL A 112 10.06 -0.53 -15.21
N GLN A 113 10.09 0.12 -14.05
CA GLN A 113 9.92 1.57 -13.96
C GLN A 113 11.24 2.29 -14.14
N LEU A 114 11.22 3.31 -15.00
CA LEU A 114 12.30 4.27 -15.15
C LEU A 114 11.97 5.50 -14.31
N GLU A 115 12.95 6.00 -13.54
CA GLU A 115 12.76 7.18 -12.72
C GLU A 115 11.67 7.00 -11.65
N ASN A 116 11.38 8.07 -10.89
CA ASN A 116 10.32 8.14 -9.92
C ASN A 116 9.79 9.58 -9.78
N GLU A 117 8.56 9.80 -10.23
CA GLU A 117 7.86 11.07 -10.11
C GLU A 117 8.71 12.26 -10.57
N LEU A 118 9.23 12.19 -11.81
CA LEU A 118 10.01 13.27 -12.42
C LEU A 118 9.21 14.57 -12.55
N ASP A 119 7.88 14.49 -12.50
CA ASP A 119 7.00 15.64 -12.45
C ASP A 119 7.12 16.48 -11.17
N PHE A 120 7.66 15.93 -10.07
CA PHE A 120 8.04 16.72 -8.89
C PHE A 120 9.38 17.46 -9.02
N PHE A 121 10.13 17.23 -10.10
CA PHE A 121 11.49 17.73 -10.25
C PHE A 121 11.64 18.61 -11.49
N ASP A 122 12.39 19.71 -11.36
CA ASP A 122 12.68 20.63 -12.45
C ASP A 122 13.78 20.07 -13.37
N CYS A 123 13.42 19.02 -14.13
CA CYS A 123 14.25 18.48 -15.18
C CYS A 123 14.14 19.36 -16.44
N THR A 124 15.28 19.92 -16.89
CA THR A 124 15.30 20.89 -18.00
C THR A 124 14.97 20.24 -19.34
N ASP A 125 15.51 19.05 -19.59
CA ASP A 125 15.28 18.26 -20.81
C ASP A 125 14.74 16.88 -20.45
N ARG A 126 13.45 16.85 -20.07
CA ARG A 126 12.73 15.60 -19.71
C ARG A 126 12.74 14.58 -20.86
N PRO A 127 12.41 14.93 -22.11
CA PRO A 127 12.39 13.96 -23.20
C PRO A 127 13.78 13.35 -23.45
N GLY A 128 14.85 14.16 -23.44
CA GLY A 128 16.21 13.66 -23.60
C GLY A 128 16.65 12.74 -22.45
N TYR A 129 16.36 13.13 -21.21
CA TYR A 129 16.68 12.34 -20.02
C TYR A 129 15.97 10.98 -20.02
N LEU A 130 14.64 10.96 -20.20
CA LEU A 130 13.85 9.71 -20.25
C LEU A 130 14.20 8.85 -21.46
N THR A 131 14.56 9.46 -22.59
CA THR A 131 15.08 8.71 -23.75
C THR A 131 16.38 7.99 -23.38
N ALA A 132 17.32 8.65 -22.70
CA ALA A 132 18.57 8.02 -22.28
C ALA A 132 18.32 6.83 -21.34
N LEU A 133 17.42 6.97 -20.37
CA LEU A 133 17.06 5.86 -19.46
C LEU A 133 16.39 4.70 -20.22
N ARG A 134 15.48 5.00 -21.15
CA ARG A 134 14.81 3.99 -21.99
C ARG A 134 15.79 3.22 -22.87
N GLU A 135 16.70 3.92 -23.55
CA GLU A 135 17.70 3.29 -24.40
C GLU A 135 18.69 2.46 -23.59
N ALA A 136 19.10 2.94 -22.41
CA ALA A 136 19.90 2.14 -21.50
C ALA A 136 19.16 0.86 -21.10
N ALA A 137 17.87 0.94 -20.75
CA ALA A 137 17.09 -0.24 -20.38
C ALA A 137 16.94 -1.25 -21.52
N ARG A 138 16.59 -0.79 -22.72
CA ARG A 138 16.48 -1.65 -23.90
C ARG A 138 17.82 -2.23 -24.32
N GLY A 139 18.90 -1.45 -24.25
CA GLY A 139 20.26 -1.91 -24.55
C GLY A 139 20.72 -3.04 -23.64
N HIS A 140 20.21 -3.10 -22.40
CA HIS A 140 20.46 -4.18 -21.44
C HIS A 140 19.49 -5.36 -21.56
N GLY A 141 18.66 -5.41 -22.61
CA GLY A 141 17.77 -6.54 -22.88
C GLY A 141 16.44 -6.50 -22.13
N ILE A 142 16.04 -5.34 -21.56
CA ILE A 142 14.69 -5.18 -21.03
C ILE A 142 13.69 -5.10 -22.19
N THR A 143 12.78 -6.07 -22.21
CA THR A 143 11.73 -6.27 -23.22
C THR A 143 10.32 -6.14 -22.66
N VAL A 144 10.15 -6.29 -21.35
CA VAL A 144 8.89 -5.99 -20.66
C VAL A 144 8.55 -4.50 -20.76
N PRO A 145 7.27 -4.11 -20.59
CA PRO A 145 6.90 -2.70 -20.64
C PRO A 145 7.73 -1.84 -19.67
N LEU A 146 8.25 -0.75 -20.21
CA LEU A 146 8.90 0.31 -19.44
C LEU A 146 7.84 1.31 -19.01
N ILE A 147 7.77 1.61 -17.72
CA ILE A 147 6.80 2.54 -17.15
C ILE A 147 7.50 3.75 -16.50
N ALA A 148 6.78 4.85 -16.32
CA ALA A 148 7.21 5.97 -15.48
C ALA A 148 5.98 6.56 -14.75
N CYS A 149 6.10 6.78 -13.44
CA CYS A 149 4.97 7.20 -12.61
C CYS A 149 4.91 8.72 -12.44
N SER A 150 3.70 9.30 -12.56
CA SER A 150 3.44 10.70 -12.17
C SER A 150 2.98 10.78 -10.72
N GLY A 151 3.56 11.70 -9.95
CA GLY A 151 3.16 11.97 -8.57
C GLY A 151 2.23 13.18 -8.38
N GLN A 152 2.23 14.12 -9.32
CA GLN A 152 1.38 15.33 -9.35
C GLN A 152 0.33 15.28 -10.45
N GLY A 153 0.25 14.18 -11.19
CA GLY A 153 -0.71 14.01 -12.27
C GLY A 153 -0.28 14.59 -13.62
N ASP A 154 0.95 15.09 -13.72
CA ASP A 154 1.53 15.52 -14.99
C ASP A 154 2.19 14.31 -15.69
N LEU A 155 1.39 13.60 -16.49
CA LEU A 155 1.85 12.42 -17.23
C LEU A 155 3.00 12.77 -18.20
N ALA A 156 2.95 13.94 -18.84
CA ALA A 156 3.99 14.38 -19.75
C ALA A 156 5.27 14.75 -18.99
N GLY A 157 5.13 15.43 -17.86
CA GLY A 157 6.25 15.75 -16.96
C GLY A 157 6.95 14.52 -16.39
N ALA A 158 6.20 13.45 -16.09
CA ALA A 158 6.75 12.20 -15.58
C ALA A 158 7.41 11.34 -16.65
N THR A 159 6.83 11.28 -17.86
CA THR A 159 7.29 10.39 -18.94
C THR A 159 8.17 11.08 -20.00
N GLY A 160 8.20 12.41 -20.01
CA GLY A 160 8.76 13.19 -21.12
C GLY A 160 8.01 12.99 -22.44
N ASP A 161 6.81 12.37 -22.42
CA ASP A 161 6.08 11.85 -23.59
C ASP A 161 6.97 11.02 -24.54
N VAL A 162 7.93 10.28 -23.98
CA VAL A 162 8.86 9.45 -24.74
C VAL A 162 8.18 8.16 -25.19
N ASP A 163 8.19 7.91 -26.51
CA ASP A 163 7.61 6.70 -27.10
C ASP A 163 8.13 5.40 -26.45
N GLY A 164 7.21 4.51 -26.09
CA GLY A 164 7.56 3.24 -25.44
C GLY A 164 7.88 3.33 -23.95
N VAL A 165 7.64 4.50 -23.32
CA VAL A 165 7.51 4.64 -21.86
C VAL A 165 6.04 4.82 -21.52
N VAL A 166 5.44 3.83 -20.86
CA VAL A 166 4.02 3.81 -20.53
C VAL A 166 3.77 4.63 -19.26
N PRO A 167 2.81 5.55 -19.24
CA PRO A 167 2.49 6.31 -18.03
C PRO A 167 1.86 5.41 -16.97
N ALA A 168 2.34 5.55 -15.74
CA ALA A 168 1.70 5.07 -14.52
C ALA A 168 1.39 6.27 -13.61
N CYS A 169 0.58 6.06 -12.58
CA CYS A 169 0.16 7.12 -11.67
C CYS A 169 0.34 6.70 -10.21
N ASN A 170 0.76 7.64 -9.38
CA ASN A 170 0.66 7.54 -7.94
C ASN A 170 -0.58 8.31 -7.46
N PHE A 171 -1.35 7.72 -6.54
CA PHE A 171 -2.61 8.29 -6.03
C PHE A 171 -2.63 8.27 -4.50
N TYR A 172 -2.36 9.41 -3.88
CA TYR A 172 -2.47 9.58 -2.42
C TYR A 172 -3.60 10.55 -2.05
N PRO A 173 -4.87 10.22 -2.33
CA PRO A 173 -6.00 11.09 -1.99
C PRO A 173 -6.24 11.15 -0.47
N ASP A 174 -7.10 12.05 -0.02
CA ASP A 174 -7.80 11.84 1.24
C ASP A 174 -8.76 10.64 1.07
N ASP A 175 -8.62 9.59 1.89
CA ASP A 175 -9.44 8.38 1.83
C ASP A 175 -10.95 8.65 2.06
N ASP A 176 -11.29 9.80 2.62
CA ASP A 176 -12.66 10.28 2.87
C ASP A 176 -13.09 11.38 1.86
N SER A 177 -12.28 11.67 0.83
CA SER A 177 -12.67 12.59 -0.24
C SER A 177 -13.86 12.04 -1.03
N PRO A 178 -14.89 12.85 -1.33
CA PRO A 178 -16.00 12.42 -2.19
C PRO A 178 -15.61 12.30 -3.67
N ASP A 179 -14.47 12.84 -4.10
CA ASP A 179 -14.16 13.07 -5.51
C ASP A 179 -13.19 12.04 -6.13
N ILE A 180 -12.79 10.99 -5.39
CA ILE A 180 -11.80 9.99 -5.85
C ILE A 180 -12.24 9.35 -7.17
N GLU A 181 -13.49 8.91 -7.29
CA GLU A 181 -13.97 8.21 -8.47
C GLU A 181 -13.93 9.08 -9.73
N ALA A 182 -14.32 10.35 -9.60
CA ALA A 182 -14.30 11.30 -10.71
C ALA A 182 -12.86 11.55 -11.19
N GLU A 183 -11.92 11.70 -10.26
CA GLU A 183 -10.51 11.87 -10.58
C GLU A 183 -9.92 10.63 -11.26
N VAL A 184 -10.16 9.44 -10.71
CA VAL A 184 -9.67 8.18 -11.28
C VAL A 184 -10.21 7.95 -12.68
N ARG A 185 -11.51 8.19 -12.92
CA ARG A 185 -12.10 8.06 -14.27
C ARG A 185 -11.48 9.05 -15.26
N ARG A 186 -11.15 10.27 -14.83
CA ARG A 186 -10.46 11.25 -15.69
C ARG A 186 -9.09 10.72 -16.13
N TYR A 187 -8.30 10.16 -15.21
CA TYR A 187 -7.01 9.55 -15.57
C TYR A 187 -7.19 8.31 -16.43
N ALA A 188 -8.18 7.46 -16.13
CA ALA A 188 -8.50 6.29 -16.94
C ALA A 188 -8.84 6.67 -18.39
N ALA A 189 -9.60 7.75 -18.61
CA ALA A 189 -9.88 8.26 -19.95
C ALA A 189 -8.61 8.79 -20.64
N LEU A 190 -7.80 9.57 -19.93
CA LEU A 190 -6.57 10.17 -20.45
C LEU A 190 -5.56 9.13 -20.92
N VAL A 191 -5.36 8.04 -20.17
CA VAL A 191 -4.45 6.97 -20.58
C VAL A 191 -5.07 6.06 -21.65
N ALA A 192 -6.40 5.91 -21.66
CA ALA A 192 -7.10 5.16 -22.71
C ALA A 192 -6.96 5.84 -24.10
N GLU A 193 -6.88 7.16 -24.17
CA GLU A 193 -6.53 7.90 -25.41
C GLU A 193 -5.16 7.48 -25.97
N ARG A 194 -4.26 7.00 -25.11
CA ARG A 194 -2.93 6.45 -25.47
C ARG A 194 -2.95 4.94 -25.70
N GLY A 195 -4.12 4.30 -25.63
CA GLY A 195 -4.29 2.86 -25.85
C GLY A 195 -3.75 1.97 -24.72
N VAL A 196 -3.53 2.53 -23.51
CA VAL A 196 -3.00 1.80 -22.35
C VAL A 196 -3.98 1.88 -21.16
N PRO A 197 -3.99 0.88 -20.25
CA PRO A 197 -4.85 0.91 -19.08
C PRO A 197 -4.29 1.85 -17.99
N LEU A 198 -5.14 2.25 -17.05
CA LEU A 198 -4.70 2.97 -15.86
C LEU A 198 -3.94 2.05 -14.91
N LEU A 199 -2.65 2.34 -14.73
CA LEU A 199 -1.75 1.67 -13.80
C LEU A 199 -1.53 2.57 -12.58
N VAL A 200 -2.00 2.14 -11.41
CA VAL A 200 -1.76 2.82 -10.14
C VAL A 200 -0.61 2.11 -9.42
N THR A 201 0.61 2.63 -9.57
CA THR A 201 1.85 2.05 -9.03
C THR A 201 2.09 2.39 -7.57
N GLU A 202 1.45 3.44 -7.05
CA GLU A 202 1.40 3.72 -5.62
C GLU A 202 0.07 4.34 -5.21
N THR A 203 -0.39 3.98 -4.01
CA THR A 203 -1.59 4.59 -3.41
C THR A 203 -1.66 4.38 -1.90
N ASN A 204 -2.59 5.06 -1.23
CA ASN A 204 -3.08 4.68 0.09
C ASN A 204 -3.50 3.19 0.14
N ARG A 205 -3.52 2.64 1.36
CA ARG A 205 -3.67 1.20 1.62
C ARG A 205 -5.02 0.76 2.17
N ARG A 206 -5.96 1.68 2.41
CA ARG A 206 -7.32 1.33 2.88
C ARG A 206 -8.07 0.60 1.77
N HIS A 207 -8.57 -0.61 2.04
CA HIS A 207 -9.27 -1.43 1.05
C HIS A 207 -10.56 -0.77 0.52
N ARG A 208 -11.20 0.11 1.31
CA ARG A 208 -12.26 1.00 0.82
C ARG A 208 -11.76 1.82 -0.37
N THR A 209 -10.62 2.48 -0.25
CA THR A 209 -10.01 3.29 -1.31
C THR A 209 -9.60 2.42 -2.50
N LEU A 210 -8.98 1.25 -2.27
CA LEU A 210 -8.60 0.34 -3.36
C LEU A 210 -9.80 -0.08 -4.22
N ARG A 211 -10.96 -0.33 -3.59
CA ARG A 211 -12.21 -0.66 -4.30
C ARG A 211 -12.75 0.51 -5.11
N ARG A 212 -12.61 1.74 -4.61
CA ARG A 212 -12.95 2.97 -5.34
C ARG A 212 -12.06 3.16 -6.57
N LEU A 213 -10.75 2.90 -6.44
CA LEU A 213 -9.81 2.94 -7.58
C LEU A 213 -10.15 1.88 -8.63
N LEU A 214 -10.41 0.65 -8.19
CA LEU A 214 -10.83 -0.45 -9.07
C LEU A 214 -12.10 -0.08 -9.83
N ALA A 215 -13.12 0.40 -9.12
CA ALA A 215 -14.39 0.82 -9.72
C ALA A 215 -14.23 2.02 -10.66
N GLY A 216 -13.30 2.93 -10.37
CA GLY A 216 -12.94 4.06 -11.23
C GLY A 216 -12.19 3.66 -12.51
N GLY A 217 -11.72 2.41 -12.62
CA GLY A 217 -11.11 1.88 -13.85
C GLY A 217 -9.63 1.51 -13.74
N ALA A 218 -9.01 1.59 -12.56
CA ALA A 218 -7.64 1.12 -12.38
C ALA A 218 -7.55 -0.39 -12.64
N LYS A 219 -6.58 -0.80 -13.47
CA LYS A 219 -6.33 -2.22 -13.81
C LYS A 219 -5.13 -2.80 -13.07
N LEU A 220 -4.27 -1.94 -12.55
CA LEU A 220 -3.21 -2.27 -11.62
C LEU A 220 -3.32 -1.34 -10.42
N ILE A 221 -3.23 -1.89 -9.21
CA ILE A 221 -3.30 -1.13 -7.96
C ILE A 221 -2.22 -1.68 -7.03
N ALA A 222 -1.19 -0.88 -6.79
CA ALA A 222 -0.09 -1.18 -5.89
C ALA A 222 -0.16 -0.25 -4.65
N PRO A 223 -0.86 -0.67 -3.58
CA PRO A 223 -0.90 0.09 -2.33
C PRO A 223 0.47 0.15 -1.65
N TYR A 224 0.92 1.37 -1.39
CA TYR A 224 2.20 1.64 -0.75
C TYR A 224 1.99 1.96 0.74
N LEU A 225 2.56 1.25 1.69
CA LEU A 225 3.15 -0.07 1.59
C LEU A 225 2.26 -1.08 2.32
N GLN A 226 2.36 -2.34 1.92
CA GLN A 226 1.54 -3.42 2.48
C GLN A 226 2.30 -4.34 3.43
N SER A 227 3.60 -4.53 3.19
CA SER A 227 4.50 -5.19 4.13
C SER A 227 5.39 -4.12 4.74
N SER A 228 5.11 -3.77 5.99
CA SER A 228 5.95 -2.89 6.81
C SER A 228 7.39 -3.40 6.90
N GLY A 229 8.32 -2.48 7.10
CA GLY A 229 9.75 -2.78 7.17
C GLY A 229 10.52 -1.89 8.13
N TRP A 230 11.83 -1.86 7.91
CA TRP A 230 12.79 -1.08 8.69
C TRP A 230 13.81 -0.46 7.75
N ASN A 231 14.21 0.78 8.04
CA ASN A 231 15.30 1.47 7.37
C ASN A 231 16.58 1.29 8.17
N PHE A 232 17.25 0.15 8.00
CA PHE A 232 18.49 -0.16 8.73
C PHE A 232 19.70 0.60 8.18
N GLY A 233 20.66 0.89 9.06
CA GLY A 233 21.84 1.69 8.72
C GLY A 233 21.53 3.18 8.63
N TYR A 234 22.37 3.95 7.93
CA TYR A 234 22.20 5.40 7.75
C TYR A 234 21.36 5.73 6.50
N THR A 235 20.30 4.97 6.26
CA THR A 235 19.42 5.07 5.09
C THR A 235 18.08 5.78 5.30
N PRO A 236 17.61 6.13 6.53
CA PRO A 236 16.42 6.96 6.67
C PRO A 236 16.60 8.34 6.01
N SER A 237 15.61 8.81 5.25
CA SER A 237 15.66 10.14 4.66
C SER A 237 15.30 11.28 5.63
N SER A 238 15.52 12.50 5.17
CA SER A 238 14.70 13.64 5.60
C SER A 238 13.58 13.84 4.58
N GLY A 239 12.35 14.01 5.07
CA GLY A 239 11.15 14.05 4.24
C GLY A 239 10.36 15.35 4.39
N ASN A 240 9.44 15.57 3.46
CA ASN A 240 8.47 16.66 3.49
C ASN A 240 7.15 16.28 4.18
N TRP A 241 7.02 15.04 4.64
CA TRP A 241 5.95 14.63 5.54
C TRP A 241 6.03 15.53 6.79
N GLY A 242 4.96 16.23 7.16
CA GLY A 242 4.91 17.07 8.36
C GLY A 242 5.47 18.50 8.26
N ARG A 243 5.29 19.29 9.33
CA ARG A 243 5.82 20.66 9.45
C ARG A 243 6.36 20.93 10.87
N PRO A 244 7.64 21.36 11.02
CA PRO A 244 8.69 21.42 9.98
C PRO A 244 9.03 20.01 9.45
N GLY A 245 9.71 19.92 8.29
CA GLY A 245 9.99 18.64 7.60
C GLY A 245 10.53 17.57 8.55
N ASN A 246 10.04 16.34 8.38
CA ASN A 246 10.27 15.26 9.33
C ASN A 246 11.57 14.51 9.04
N PHE A 247 12.33 14.22 10.09
CA PHE A 247 13.37 13.20 10.05
C PHE A 247 12.71 11.82 10.16
N MET A 248 12.96 10.95 9.18
CA MET A 248 12.51 9.57 9.23
C MET A 248 13.21 8.83 10.37
N SER A 249 12.48 8.03 11.12
CA SER A 249 13.10 7.05 12.02
C SER A 249 13.43 5.76 11.26
N HIS A 250 14.16 4.83 11.89
CA HIS A 250 14.41 3.51 11.32
C HIS A 250 13.15 2.66 11.20
N GLY A 251 12.03 3.03 11.85
CA GLY A 251 10.74 2.36 11.67
C GLY A 251 10.12 2.72 10.33
N TYR A 252 9.94 1.73 9.45
CA TYR A 252 9.24 1.89 8.17
C TYR A 252 7.91 1.13 8.19
N ASP A 253 7.16 1.31 9.28
CA ASP A 253 5.92 0.57 9.49
C ASP A 253 4.81 1.03 8.54
N PHE A 254 4.58 2.35 8.45
CA PHE A 254 3.55 2.93 7.58
C PHE A 254 2.16 2.25 7.67
N GLY A 255 1.85 1.47 8.71
CA GLY A 255 0.56 0.78 8.82
C GLY A 255 0.22 -0.20 7.69
N GLY A 256 1.21 -0.89 7.09
CA GLY A 256 0.94 -1.96 6.11
C GLY A 256 0.12 -3.11 6.71
N TYR A 257 -0.61 -3.89 5.92
CA TYR A 257 -1.44 -4.98 6.51
C TYR A 257 -0.61 -6.08 7.22
N VAL A 258 0.70 -6.16 6.97
CA VAL A 258 1.66 -6.91 7.80
C VAL A 258 2.61 -5.92 8.47
N THR A 259 2.79 -6.02 9.78
CA THR A 259 3.71 -5.18 10.55
C THR A 259 5.18 -5.49 10.27
N SER A 260 6.09 -4.61 10.70
CA SER A 260 7.53 -4.77 10.48
C SER A 260 8.13 -6.01 11.17
N THR A 261 7.35 -6.66 12.04
CA THR A 261 7.70 -7.92 12.70
C THR A 261 6.90 -9.12 12.20
N GLY A 262 6.21 -8.98 11.06
CA GLY A 262 5.47 -10.08 10.43
C GLY A 262 4.10 -10.38 11.03
N VAL A 263 3.52 -9.46 11.82
CA VAL A 263 2.18 -9.68 12.42
C VAL A 263 1.10 -9.14 11.49
N GLU A 264 0.08 -9.96 11.24
CA GLU A 264 -1.08 -9.59 10.41
C GLU A 264 -2.00 -8.59 11.16
N ARG A 265 -2.39 -7.52 10.47
CA ARG A 265 -3.42 -6.56 10.90
C ARG A 265 -4.79 -6.95 10.29
N PRO A 266 -5.93 -6.41 10.77
CA PRO A 266 -7.25 -6.70 10.20
C PRO A 266 -7.35 -6.49 8.68
N GLU A 267 -6.58 -5.54 8.15
CA GLU A 267 -6.48 -5.25 6.72
C GLU A 267 -5.93 -6.42 5.90
N TYR A 268 -5.28 -7.40 6.53
CA TYR A 268 -4.85 -8.64 5.86
C TYR A 268 -6.07 -9.45 5.41
N ALA A 269 -7.12 -9.51 6.23
CA ALA A 269 -8.37 -10.19 5.88
C ALA A 269 -9.11 -9.43 4.76
N GLU A 270 -9.10 -8.10 4.78
CA GLU A 270 -9.65 -7.26 3.70
C GLU A 270 -8.95 -7.52 2.36
N ALA A 271 -7.63 -7.71 2.36
CA ALA A 271 -6.87 -8.09 1.18
C ALA A 271 -7.34 -9.44 0.61
N GLN A 272 -7.55 -10.43 1.48
CA GLN A 272 -8.05 -11.75 1.07
C GLN A 272 -9.47 -11.68 0.51
N VAL A 273 -10.35 -10.88 1.11
CA VAL A 273 -11.71 -10.67 0.60
C VAL A 273 -11.67 -9.99 -0.77
N LEU A 274 -10.90 -8.91 -0.93
CA LEU A 274 -10.77 -8.24 -2.23
C LEU A 274 -10.20 -9.17 -3.30
N ALA A 275 -9.22 -10.01 -2.96
CA ALA A 275 -8.68 -11.02 -3.89
C ALA A 275 -9.76 -12.01 -4.35
N ARG A 276 -10.62 -12.49 -3.44
CA ARG A 276 -11.74 -13.37 -3.79
C ARG A 276 -12.78 -12.68 -4.67
N VAL A 277 -13.03 -11.41 -4.42
CA VAL A 277 -13.88 -10.60 -5.31
C VAL A 277 -13.27 -10.57 -6.72
N VAL A 278 -11.97 -10.29 -6.85
CA VAL A 278 -11.29 -10.32 -8.14
C VAL A 278 -11.37 -11.71 -8.80
N GLU A 279 -11.16 -12.79 -8.02
CA GLU A 279 -11.20 -14.17 -8.51
C GLU A 279 -12.59 -14.61 -8.97
N VAL A 280 -13.65 -14.32 -8.20
CA VAL A 280 -15.02 -14.77 -8.56
C VAL A 280 -15.52 -14.10 -9.84
N TRP A 281 -15.15 -12.84 -10.06
CA TRP A 281 -15.52 -12.12 -11.27
C TRP A 281 -14.57 -12.42 -12.44
N GLY A 282 -13.31 -12.75 -12.16
CA GLY A 282 -12.32 -13.22 -13.14
C GLY A 282 -12.24 -12.34 -14.39
N ASP A 283 -12.30 -12.98 -15.56
CA ASP A 283 -12.22 -12.33 -16.86
C ASP A 283 -13.27 -11.22 -17.05
N ARG A 284 -14.46 -11.36 -16.44
CA ARG A 284 -15.53 -10.36 -16.51
C ARG A 284 -15.06 -9.02 -15.94
N LEU A 285 -14.35 -9.05 -14.80
CA LEU A 285 -13.78 -7.86 -14.19
C LEU A 285 -12.61 -7.29 -15.01
N ALA A 286 -11.79 -8.17 -15.60
CA ALA A 286 -10.66 -7.76 -16.43
C ALA A 286 -11.12 -6.91 -17.63
N VAL A 287 -12.21 -7.32 -18.31
CA VAL A 287 -12.77 -6.60 -19.47
C VAL A 287 -13.83 -5.56 -19.10
N ALA A 288 -14.19 -5.41 -17.82
CA ALA A 288 -15.19 -4.45 -17.39
C ALA A 288 -14.74 -3.00 -17.67
N VAL A 289 -15.70 -2.17 -18.06
CA VAL A 289 -15.48 -0.77 -18.44
C VAL A 289 -16.01 0.15 -17.33
N PRO A 290 -15.21 1.11 -16.84
CA PRO A 290 -15.68 2.09 -15.87
C PRO A 290 -16.69 3.03 -16.51
N GLY A 291 -17.74 3.36 -15.77
CA GLY A 291 -18.79 4.27 -16.20
C GLY A 291 -19.37 5.07 -15.06
N ALA A 292 -20.04 6.16 -15.41
CA ALA A 292 -20.93 6.85 -14.49
C ALA A 292 -22.10 5.94 -14.11
N LEU A 293 -22.60 6.14 -12.90
CA LEU A 293 -23.78 5.46 -12.40
C LEU A 293 -25.01 5.92 -13.20
N ASP A 294 -25.74 4.98 -13.81
CA ASP A 294 -27.07 5.22 -14.42
C ASP A 294 -28.22 4.78 -13.51
N THR A 295 -27.87 4.30 -12.32
CA THR A 295 -28.75 3.78 -11.30
C THR A 295 -28.87 4.82 -10.20
N GLU A 296 -30.08 5.11 -9.70
CA GLU A 296 -30.21 6.00 -8.55
C GLU A 296 -29.65 5.31 -7.29
N VAL A 297 -28.61 5.92 -6.69
CA VAL A 297 -28.06 5.54 -5.39
C VAL A 297 -28.15 6.75 -4.46
N ALA A 298 -28.90 6.59 -3.37
CA ALA A 298 -29.01 7.59 -2.32
C ALA A 298 -28.52 7.00 -1.00
N CYS A 299 -27.71 7.72 -0.25
CA CYS A 299 -27.16 7.26 1.03
C CYS A 299 -27.56 8.21 2.15
N ASP A 300 -27.83 7.67 3.34
CA ASP A 300 -28.01 8.47 4.57
C ASP A 300 -26.67 8.81 5.27
N PHE A 301 -25.56 8.42 4.66
CA PHE A 301 -24.18 8.62 5.11
C PHE A 301 -23.33 9.37 4.08
N PRO A 302 -22.21 10.01 4.48
CA PRO A 302 -21.26 10.60 3.55
C PRO A 302 -20.71 9.55 2.57
N THR A 303 -20.85 9.82 1.27
CA THR A 303 -20.42 8.93 0.18
C THR A 303 -19.80 9.73 -0.97
N SER A 304 -19.39 9.04 -2.04
CA SER A 304 -18.85 9.66 -3.26
C SER A 304 -19.83 10.66 -3.87
N SER A 305 -19.31 11.78 -4.40
CA SER A 305 -20.09 12.77 -5.15
C SER A 305 -20.48 12.27 -6.55
N ASP A 306 -19.73 11.30 -7.08
CA ASP A 306 -19.91 10.74 -8.42
C ASP A 306 -19.56 9.23 -8.42
N PRO A 307 -20.43 8.37 -7.82
CA PRO A 307 -20.15 6.96 -7.62
C PRO A 307 -19.77 6.23 -8.92
N ALA A 308 -18.84 5.28 -8.82
CA ALA A 308 -18.37 4.51 -9.96
C ALA A 308 -19.10 3.18 -10.12
N ALA A 309 -19.27 2.76 -11.37
CA ALA A 309 -19.68 1.42 -11.72
C ALA A 309 -18.78 0.80 -12.78
N LEU A 310 -18.63 -0.53 -12.73
CA LEU A 310 -17.95 -1.34 -13.71
C LEU A 310 -18.97 -2.13 -14.50
N GLY A 311 -19.21 -1.73 -15.75
CA GLY A 311 -20.14 -2.42 -16.66
C GLY A 311 -19.49 -3.64 -17.28
N PHE A 312 -20.21 -4.76 -17.30
CA PHE A 312 -19.77 -5.99 -17.95
C PHE A 312 -20.26 -6.05 -19.41
N PRO A 313 -19.43 -6.50 -20.38
CA PRO A 313 -19.84 -6.62 -21.77
C PRO A 313 -21.08 -7.50 -22.01
N GLU A 314 -21.23 -8.56 -21.22
CA GLU A 314 -22.35 -9.51 -21.27
C GLU A 314 -23.60 -9.05 -20.49
N GLY A 315 -23.55 -7.87 -19.88
CA GLY A 315 -24.66 -7.27 -19.13
C GLY A 315 -24.49 -7.32 -17.62
N GLY A 316 -25.12 -6.35 -16.97
CA GLY A 316 -24.97 -6.08 -15.54
C GLY A 316 -23.72 -5.27 -15.22
N ARG A 317 -23.54 -4.98 -13.93
CA ARG A 317 -22.42 -4.17 -13.44
C ARG A 317 -22.11 -4.40 -11.97
N LEU A 318 -20.96 -3.92 -11.54
CA LEU A 318 -20.63 -3.70 -10.13
C LEU A 318 -20.75 -2.21 -9.81
N VAL A 319 -21.52 -1.87 -8.79
CA VAL A 319 -21.66 -0.50 -8.28
C VAL A 319 -20.87 -0.37 -6.99
N ALA A 320 -19.92 0.57 -6.94
CA ALA A 320 -19.18 0.88 -5.73
C ALA A 320 -19.96 1.85 -4.84
N VAL A 321 -20.30 1.43 -3.62
CA VAL A 321 -21.01 2.28 -2.65
C VAL A 321 -20.10 2.57 -1.46
N ALA A 322 -19.32 3.64 -1.54
CA ALA A 322 -18.34 3.99 -0.50
C ALA A 322 -19.02 4.61 0.74
N HIS A 323 -18.84 4.00 1.91
CA HIS A 323 -19.30 4.54 3.18
C HIS A 323 -18.16 5.25 3.92
N MET A 324 -18.19 6.58 3.93
CA MET A 324 -17.17 7.41 4.57
C MET A 324 -17.52 7.78 6.03
N GLY A 325 -18.74 7.46 6.47
CA GLY A 325 -19.15 7.58 7.87
C GLY A 325 -18.59 6.47 8.79
N THR A 326 -18.78 6.67 10.10
CA THR A 326 -18.26 5.81 11.18
C THR A 326 -19.34 4.97 11.89
N ALA A 327 -20.61 5.18 11.57
CA ALA A 327 -21.74 4.40 12.07
C ALA A 327 -22.42 3.64 10.92
N PRO A 328 -23.11 2.51 11.18
CA PRO A 328 -23.90 1.83 10.16
C PRO A 328 -24.90 2.78 9.49
N GLY A 329 -25.10 2.59 8.19
CA GLY A 329 -25.99 3.42 7.39
C GLY A 329 -26.76 2.62 6.34
N THR A 330 -27.68 3.30 5.68
CA THR A 330 -28.56 2.74 4.65
C THR A 330 -28.31 3.42 3.31
N ALA A 331 -28.10 2.61 2.27
CA ALA A 331 -28.16 3.07 0.89
C ALA A 331 -29.48 2.61 0.26
N VAL A 332 -30.04 3.40 -0.64
CA VAL A 332 -31.16 3.03 -1.50
C VAL A 332 -30.58 2.83 -2.89
N VAL A 333 -30.53 1.58 -3.35
CA VAL A 333 -29.98 1.21 -4.66
C VAL A 333 -31.12 0.65 -5.50
N ARG A 334 -31.44 1.28 -6.64
CA ARG A 334 -32.63 0.93 -7.44
C ARG A 334 -33.94 0.91 -6.66
N GLY A 335 -34.11 1.87 -5.75
CA GLY A 335 -35.28 1.94 -4.87
C GLY A 335 -35.32 0.87 -3.77
N VAL A 336 -34.30 0.02 -3.65
CA VAL A 336 -34.21 -1.01 -2.60
C VAL A 336 -33.30 -0.50 -1.47
N PRO A 337 -33.80 -0.36 -0.23
CA PRO A 337 -32.97 -0.01 0.91
C PRO A 337 -32.09 -1.20 1.31
N VAL A 338 -30.80 -0.94 1.50
CA VAL A 338 -29.76 -1.91 1.84
C VAL A 338 -28.85 -1.37 2.93
N ALA A 339 -28.44 -2.22 3.87
CA ALA A 339 -27.48 -1.86 4.90
C ALA A 339 -26.07 -1.78 4.32
N VAL A 340 -25.29 -0.80 4.75
CA VAL A 340 -23.87 -0.64 4.37
C VAL A 340 -23.04 -0.42 5.64
N ALA A 341 -21.98 -1.21 5.79
CA ALA A 341 -21.10 -1.14 6.94
C ALA A 341 -20.26 0.16 6.93
N PRO A 342 -20.00 0.79 8.08
CA PRO A 342 -19.16 1.98 8.14
C PRO A 342 -17.74 1.65 7.68
N GLY A 343 -17.09 2.58 6.98
CA GLY A 343 -15.72 2.37 6.50
C GLY A 343 -15.58 1.41 5.32
N SER A 344 -16.68 0.86 4.78
CA SER A 344 -16.66 -0.12 3.68
C SER A 344 -16.90 0.52 2.30
N CYS A 345 -16.67 -0.25 1.24
CA CYS A 345 -17.10 0.07 -0.13
C CYS A 345 -17.49 -1.23 -0.84
N PRO A 346 -18.65 -1.83 -0.54
CA PRO A 346 -19.10 -3.04 -1.23
C PRO A 346 -19.20 -2.79 -2.74
N LEU A 347 -18.78 -3.78 -3.53
CA LEU A 347 -19.00 -3.81 -4.98
C LEU A 347 -20.31 -4.55 -5.25
N MET A 348 -21.42 -3.80 -5.21
CA MET A 348 -22.77 -4.34 -5.32
C MET A 348 -23.06 -4.80 -6.75
N ALA A 349 -23.44 -6.06 -6.93
CA ALA A 349 -23.85 -6.57 -8.23
C ALA A 349 -25.25 -6.08 -8.59
N VAL A 350 -25.42 -5.52 -9.80
CA VAL A 350 -26.69 -5.00 -10.31
C VAL A 350 -26.95 -5.55 -11.71
N ASP A 351 -28.13 -6.16 -11.89
CA ASP A 351 -28.60 -6.78 -13.13
C ASP A 351 -27.60 -7.78 -13.76
N VAL A 352 -26.93 -8.57 -12.92
CA VAL A 352 -25.90 -9.52 -13.35
C VAL A 352 -26.54 -10.87 -13.70
N PRO A 353 -26.42 -11.36 -14.96
CA PRO A 353 -26.82 -12.72 -15.30
C PRO A 353 -25.94 -13.75 -14.58
N LEU A 354 -26.56 -14.78 -13.98
CA LEU A 354 -25.83 -15.83 -13.25
C LEU A 354 -25.51 -17.07 -14.11
N ARG A 355 -25.86 -17.04 -15.40
CA ARG A 355 -25.59 -18.13 -16.36
C ARG A 355 -24.11 -18.56 -16.41
N PRO A 356 -23.11 -17.65 -16.27
CA PRO A 356 -21.70 -18.06 -16.20
C PRO A 356 -21.38 -19.04 -15.06
N TRP A 357 -22.19 -19.05 -14.00
CA TRP A 357 -22.08 -19.98 -12.87
C TRP A 357 -23.13 -21.09 -12.89
N GLY A 358 -23.74 -21.36 -14.05
CA GLY A 358 -24.70 -22.44 -14.25
C GLY A 358 -26.11 -22.17 -13.70
N MET A 359 -26.44 -20.93 -13.33
CA MET A 359 -27.74 -20.55 -12.77
C MET A 359 -28.55 -19.76 -13.82
N ASP A 360 -29.73 -20.25 -14.19
CA ASP A 360 -30.66 -19.51 -15.08
C ASP A 360 -31.50 -18.53 -14.26
N ALA A 361 -30.82 -17.53 -13.70
CA ALA A 361 -31.39 -16.45 -12.91
C ALA A 361 -30.58 -15.17 -13.13
N THR A 362 -31.19 -14.03 -12.83
CA THR A 362 -30.53 -12.72 -12.82
C THR A 362 -30.46 -12.18 -11.41
N LEU A 363 -29.24 -11.85 -10.99
CA LEU A 363 -28.99 -11.12 -9.76
C LEU A 363 -29.30 -9.64 -9.99
N THR A 364 -30.56 -9.27 -9.78
CA THR A 364 -31.07 -7.91 -9.94
C THR A 364 -30.36 -6.94 -9.00
N LEU A 365 -30.06 -7.38 -7.77
CA LEU A 365 -29.26 -6.66 -6.79
C LEU A 365 -28.62 -7.63 -5.79
N ALA A 366 -27.35 -7.42 -5.44
CA ALA A 366 -26.75 -7.90 -4.20
C ALA A 366 -26.00 -6.77 -3.51
N SER A 367 -26.31 -6.51 -2.24
CA SER A 367 -25.78 -5.36 -1.50
C SER A 367 -24.39 -5.55 -0.89
N ALA A 368 -23.68 -6.61 -1.26
CA ALA A 368 -22.39 -6.98 -0.67
C ALA A 368 -21.46 -7.60 -1.72
N ASP A 369 -20.19 -7.74 -1.34
CA ASP A 369 -19.17 -8.39 -2.16
C ASP A 369 -19.51 -9.87 -2.36
N LEU A 370 -19.62 -10.29 -3.62
CA LEU A 370 -19.62 -11.70 -3.99
C LEU A 370 -18.19 -12.24 -3.85
N VAL A 371 -18.00 -13.33 -3.10
CA VAL A 371 -16.67 -13.95 -2.87
C VAL A 371 -16.57 -15.40 -3.33
N ALA A 372 -17.71 -16.03 -3.65
CA ALA A 372 -17.76 -17.30 -4.37
C ALA A 372 -19.12 -17.48 -5.06
N ALA A 373 -19.12 -18.12 -6.23
CA ALA A 373 -20.33 -18.48 -6.96
C ALA A 373 -20.09 -19.77 -7.76
N ALA A 374 -20.88 -20.81 -7.48
CA ALA A 374 -20.86 -22.08 -8.20
C ALA A 374 -22.06 -22.95 -7.77
N ASP A 375 -22.53 -23.83 -8.65
CA ASP A 375 -23.45 -24.94 -8.33
C ASP A 375 -24.71 -24.52 -7.55
N GLY A 376 -25.33 -23.40 -7.94
CA GLY A 376 -26.53 -22.88 -7.28
C GLY A 376 -26.25 -22.21 -5.93
N VAL A 377 -25.00 -21.87 -5.62
CA VAL A 377 -24.62 -21.18 -4.38
C VAL A 377 -23.97 -19.83 -4.70
N LEU A 378 -24.38 -18.79 -3.97
CA LEU A 378 -23.74 -17.49 -3.93
C LEU A 378 -23.28 -17.22 -2.49
N VAL A 379 -22.01 -16.89 -2.31
CA VAL A 379 -21.43 -16.53 -1.01
C VAL A 379 -21.02 -15.07 -1.02
N PHE A 380 -21.52 -14.32 -0.04
CA PHE A 380 -21.25 -12.89 0.13
C PHE A 380 -20.40 -12.63 1.38
N SER A 381 -19.53 -11.62 1.31
CA SER A 381 -18.80 -11.09 2.47
C SER A 381 -19.44 -9.77 2.94
N SER A 382 -19.92 -9.73 4.19
CA SER A 382 -20.49 -8.52 4.79
C SER A 382 -20.55 -8.61 6.31
N ASP A 383 -20.32 -7.50 6.99
CA ASP A 383 -20.52 -7.35 8.44
C ASP A 383 -21.90 -6.73 8.80
N VAL A 384 -22.75 -6.53 7.80
CA VAL A 384 -24.17 -6.13 7.92
C VAL A 384 -25.06 -7.07 7.10
N PRO A 385 -26.39 -7.17 7.38
CA PRO A 385 -27.30 -8.00 6.59
C PRO A 385 -27.22 -7.69 5.09
N VAL A 386 -27.27 -8.74 4.27
CA VAL A 386 -27.16 -8.62 2.81
C VAL A 386 -28.55 -8.70 2.20
N THR A 387 -28.93 -7.67 1.46
CA THR A 387 -30.13 -7.70 0.61
C THR A 387 -29.77 -8.27 -0.75
N VAL A 388 -30.50 -9.31 -1.15
CA VAL A 388 -30.42 -9.93 -2.47
C VAL A 388 -31.78 -9.83 -3.15
N VAL A 389 -31.80 -9.42 -4.42
CA VAL A 389 -32.97 -9.50 -5.30
C VAL A 389 -32.62 -10.43 -6.45
N LEU A 390 -33.24 -11.60 -6.46
CA LEU A 390 -33.04 -12.64 -7.48
C LEU A 390 -34.32 -12.80 -8.30
N ASP A 391 -34.27 -12.50 -9.59
CA ASP A 391 -35.43 -12.48 -10.49
C ASP A 391 -36.64 -11.72 -9.91
N GLY A 392 -36.36 -10.55 -9.31
CA GLY A 392 -37.37 -9.71 -8.65
C GLY A 392 -37.80 -10.18 -7.25
N THR A 393 -37.38 -11.34 -6.78
CA THR A 393 -37.65 -11.82 -5.42
C THR A 393 -36.62 -11.25 -4.45
N ARG A 394 -37.06 -10.33 -3.60
CA ARG A 394 -36.22 -9.73 -2.55
C ARG A 394 -36.11 -10.67 -1.34
N THR A 395 -34.91 -10.78 -0.80
CA THR A 395 -34.59 -11.48 0.44
C THR A 395 -33.48 -10.74 1.18
N GLU A 396 -33.56 -10.70 2.51
CA GLU A 396 -32.50 -10.20 3.37
C GLU A 396 -31.91 -11.36 4.15
N VAL A 397 -30.59 -11.55 4.03
CA VAL A 397 -29.86 -12.64 4.68
C VAL A 397 -29.00 -12.05 5.79
N PRO A 398 -29.26 -12.40 7.07
CA PRO A 398 -28.42 -11.95 8.18
C PRO A 398 -26.97 -12.45 8.06
N VAL A 399 -26.04 -11.79 8.74
CA VAL A 399 -24.63 -12.19 8.78
C VAL A 399 -24.50 -13.56 9.46
N SER A 400 -23.67 -14.44 8.91
CA SER A 400 -23.47 -15.84 9.35
C SER A 400 -24.68 -16.75 9.14
N GLU A 401 -25.67 -16.32 8.35
CA GLU A 401 -26.84 -17.13 8.01
C GLU A 401 -26.82 -17.55 6.53
N ARG A 402 -27.72 -18.48 6.20
CA ARG A 402 -27.99 -18.92 4.83
C ARG A 402 -29.48 -18.98 4.54
N GLN A 403 -29.85 -18.72 3.28
CA GLN A 403 -31.23 -18.79 2.82
C GLN A 403 -31.31 -19.29 1.38
N ALA A 404 -32.36 -20.05 1.06
CA ALA A 404 -32.61 -20.52 -0.30
C ALA A 404 -33.69 -19.64 -0.97
N VAL A 405 -33.41 -19.15 -2.18
CA VAL A 405 -34.33 -18.34 -2.99
C VAL A 405 -34.24 -18.80 -4.43
N GLY A 406 -35.37 -19.19 -5.04
CA GLY A 406 -35.39 -19.59 -6.45
C GLY A 406 -34.48 -20.77 -6.81
N GLY A 407 -34.19 -21.67 -5.86
CA GLY A 407 -33.24 -22.77 -6.06
C GLY A 407 -31.77 -22.38 -5.89
N VAL A 408 -31.48 -21.12 -5.57
CA VAL A 408 -30.13 -20.62 -5.26
C VAL A 408 -29.96 -20.49 -3.74
N ALA A 409 -28.89 -21.06 -3.20
CA ALA A 409 -28.48 -20.89 -1.81
C ALA A 409 -27.64 -19.61 -1.68
N LEU A 410 -28.10 -18.70 -0.83
CA LEU A 410 -27.42 -17.46 -0.47
C LEU A 410 -26.76 -17.65 0.89
N VAL A 411 -25.46 -17.39 1.00
CA VAL A 411 -24.70 -17.50 2.24
C VAL A 411 -24.00 -16.18 2.53
N VAL A 412 -24.10 -15.68 3.76
CA VAL A 412 -23.41 -14.44 4.17
C VAL A 412 -22.39 -14.76 5.24
N LEU A 413 -21.13 -14.44 4.96
CA LEU A 413 -20.02 -14.59 5.90
C LEU A 413 -19.55 -13.22 6.39
N PRO A 414 -19.21 -13.07 7.68
CA PRO A 414 -18.45 -11.92 8.13
C PRO A 414 -17.06 -11.90 7.47
N THR A 415 -16.45 -10.73 7.34
CA THR A 415 -15.19 -10.53 6.62
C THR A 415 -14.09 -11.50 7.08
N ALA A 416 -13.95 -11.72 8.39
CA ALA A 416 -12.96 -12.62 8.98
C ALA A 416 -13.16 -14.12 8.64
N GLN A 417 -14.38 -14.54 8.28
CA GLN A 417 -14.66 -15.90 7.80
C GLN A 417 -14.51 -15.97 6.28
N ALA A 418 -15.00 -14.97 5.54
CA ALA A 418 -14.85 -14.88 4.09
C ALA A 418 -13.37 -14.90 3.67
N ALA A 419 -12.50 -14.21 4.40
CA ALA A 419 -11.05 -14.22 4.19
C ALA A 419 -10.45 -15.64 4.20
N ARG A 420 -11.01 -16.53 5.04
CA ARG A 420 -10.57 -17.93 5.24
C ARG A 420 -11.45 -18.95 4.50
N LEU A 421 -12.28 -18.50 3.56
CA LEU A 421 -13.13 -19.39 2.76
C LEU A 421 -12.28 -20.40 1.96
N ARG A 422 -12.40 -21.69 2.24
CA ARG A 422 -11.65 -22.72 1.53
C ARG A 422 -12.42 -23.28 0.34
N SER A 423 -13.67 -23.67 0.57
CA SER A 423 -14.52 -24.26 -0.46
C SER A 423 -16.00 -24.09 -0.13
N VAL A 424 -16.81 -24.20 -1.16
CA VAL A 424 -18.27 -24.19 -1.08
C VAL A 424 -18.78 -25.52 -1.62
N GLU A 425 -19.58 -26.22 -0.84
CA GLU A 425 -20.22 -27.47 -1.25
C GLU A 425 -21.58 -27.20 -1.92
N PRO A 426 -22.06 -28.12 -2.79
CA PRO A 426 -23.43 -28.06 -3.29
C PRO A 426 -24.44 -27.95 -2.15
N GLY A 427 -25.39 -27.02 -2.26
CA GLY A 427 -26.37 -26.73 -1.20
C GLY A 427 -25.92 -25.69 -0.16
N GLY A 428 -24.73 -25.10 -0.32
CA GLY A 428 -24.32 -23.91 0.42
C GLY A 428 -23.68 -24.18 1.78
N THR A 429 -23.14 -25.39 1.99
CA THR A 429 -22.24 -25.65 3.12
C THR A 429 -20.87 -25.05 2.80
N VAL A 430 -20.32 -24.29 3.75
CA VAL A 430 -19.07 -23.57 3.56
C VAL A 430 -17.99 -24.14 4.47
N GLN A 431 -16.82 -24.42 3.92
CA GLN A 431 -15.64 -24.80 4.67
C GLN A 431 -14.73 -23.57 4.83
N VAL A 432 -14.34 -23.25 6.06
CA VAL A 432 -13.41 -22.17 6.38
C VAL A 432 -12.17 -22.74 7.06
N ASP A 433 -11.00 -22.22 6.70
CA ASP A 433 -9.75 -22.61 7.35
C ASP A 433 -9.70 -22.09 8.79
N ASP A 434 -9.02 -22.85 9.65
CA ASP A 434 -8.75 -22.41 11.02
C ASP A 434 -7.96 -21.10 11.03
N ALA A 435 -8.19 -20.28 12.05
CA ALA A 435 -7.40 -19.07 12.22
C ALA A 435 -5.93 -19.47 12.44
N PRO A 436 -4.96 -18.81 11.77
CA PRO A 436 -3.56 -19.13 11.96
C PRO A 436 -3.18 -18.99 13.44
N HIS A 437 -2.39 -19.95 13.94
CA HIS A 437 -1.87 -19.91 15.30
C HIS A 437 -0.95 -18.69 15.43
N ARG A 438 -1.40 -17.66 16.15
CA ARG A 438 -0.53 -16.53 16.51
C ARG A 438 0.52 -17.06 17.50
N PRO A 439 1.83 -16.98 17.20
CA PRO A 439 2.85 -17.47 18.12
C PRO A 439 2.65 -16.80 19.48
N GLY A 440 2.53 -17.63 20.53
CA GLY A 440 2.47 -17.15 21.90
C GLY A 440 3.73 -16.35 22.25
N GLU A 441 3.58 -15.34 23.10
CA GLU A 441 4.71 -14.55 23.60
C GLU A 441 5.84 -15.47 24.09
N SER A 442 7.03 -15.32 23.53
CA SER A 442 8.23 -16.05 23.96
C SER A 442 8.58 -15.72 25.42
N ALA A 443 9.04 -16.71 26.18
CA ALA A 443 9.42 -16.55 27.58
C ALA A 443 10.58 -15.53 27.74
N PRO A 444 10.51 -14.62 28.72
CA PRO A 444 11.43 -13.49 28.85
C PRO A 444 12.85 -13.92 29.28
N SER A 445 13.86 -13.19 28.79
CA SER A 445 15.26 -13.32 29.24
C SER A 445 15.59 -12.29 30.33
N ALA A 446 16.43 -12.66 31.30
CA ALA A 446 16.79 -11.80 32.44
C ALA A 446 17.85 -10.74 32.06
N VAL A 447 17.64 -9.49 32.49
CA VAL A 447 18.61 -8.40 32.37
C VAL A 447 19.44 -8.31 33.65
N HIS A 448 20.77 -8.27 33.53
CA HIS A 448 21.69 -8.37 34.68
C HIS A 448 22.14 -7.01 35.28
N GLU A 449 21.94 -5.86 34.62
CA GLU A 449 22.36 -4.55 35.16
C GLU A 449 21.64 -3.35 34.52
N VAL A 450 21.35 -2.30 35.30
CA VAL A 450 20.86 -0.98 34.84
C VAL A 450 21.67 0.12 35.55
N ARG A 451 22.22 1.09 34.81
CA ARG A 451 23.00 2.21 35.38
C ARG A 451 22.35 3.57 35.09
N ARG A 452 22.32 4.45 36.10
CA ARG A 452 21.87 5.84 35.98
C ARG A 452 23.06 6.74 35.60
N ARG A 453 23.02 7.40 34.43
CA ARG A 453 24.00 8.46 34.11
C ARG A 453 23.60 9.76 34.81
N ARG A 454 24.61 10.51 35.29
CA ARG A 454 24.47 11.91 35.71
C ARG A 454 24.87 12.82 34.54
N ASP A 455 24.22 13.98 34.49
CA ASP A 455 24.04 14.85 33.32
C ASP A 455 25.31 15.51 32.78
N ARG A 456 26.14 14.76 32.06
CA ARG A 456 27.08 15.38 31.12
C ARG A 456 27.22 14.54 29.85
N ALA A 457 26.89 15.15 28.72
CA ALA A 457 27.23 14.63 27.41
C ALA A 457 28.77 14.49 27.31
N PRO A 458 29.29 13.41 26.71
CA PRO A 458 30.72 13.30 26.46
C PRO A 458 31.21 14.48 25.61
N GLU A 459 32.29 15.13 26.03
CA GLU A 459 32.91 16.24 25.28
C GLU A 459 33.84 15.73 24.16
N GLU A 460 34.15 14.43 24.13
CA GLU A 460 34.95 13.81 23.08
C GLU A 460 34.10 13.00 22.08
N PRO A 461 34.40 13.07 20.77
CA PRO A 461 33.78 12.21 19.77
C PRO A 461 34.00 10.74 20.12
N ALA A 462 32.95 9.93 20.00
CA ALA A 462 33.12 8.47 20.03
C ALA A 462 34.00 8.07 18.84
N GLY A 463 35.06 7.29 19.08
CA GLY A 463 35.90 6.74 18.01
C GLY A 463 35.10 5.83 17.08
N LEU A 464 35.68 5.49 15.91
CA LEU A 464 35.12 4.53 14.97
C LEU A 464 34.91 3.18 15.66
N HIS A 465 33.67 2.86 16.00
CA HIS A 465 33.28 1.54 16.45
C HIS A 465 33.09 0.64 15.22
N ALA A 466 33.71 -0.54 15.22
CA ALA A 466 33.33 -1.59 14.29
C ALA A 466 31.82 -1.84 14.45
N GLN A 467 31.06 -1.76 13.37
CA GLN A 467 29.63 -2.02 13.45
C GLN A 467 29.42 -3.44 14.02
N PRO A 468 28.52 -3.61 15.00
CA PRO A 468 28.18 -4.95 15.48
C PRO A 468 27.63 -5.79 14.31
N PRO A 469 27.84 -7.12 14.34
CA PRO A 469 27.28 -8.01 13.33
C PRO A 469 25.75 -7.85 13.28
N ALA A 470 25.20 -7.78 12.07
CA ALA A 470 23.75 -7.76 11.88
C ALA A 470 23.14 -9.03 12.48
N LEU A 471 21.94 -8.96 13.07
CA LEU A 471 21.30 -10.09 13.76
C LEU A 471 21.14 -11.33 12.85
N GLU A 472 20.98 -11.12 11.55
CA GLU A 472 20.91 -12.14 10.52
C GLU A 472 22.23 -12.92 10.39
N SER A 473 23.38 -12.25 10.57
CA SER A 473 24.70 -12.90 10.58
C SER A 473 24.94 -13.75 11.84
N LEU A 474 24.07 -13.60 12.84
CA LEU A 474 24.03 -14.42 14.05
C LEU A 474 22.93 -15.49 13.99
N GLY A 475 22.31 -15.70 12.82
CA GLY A 475 21.28 -16.72 12.61
C GLY A 475 19.90 -16.35 13.15
N VAL A 476 19.68 -15.09 13.53
CA VAL A 476 18.35 -14.60 13.93
C VAL A 476 17.55 -14.26 12.69
N TYR A 477 16.86 -15.26 12.15
CA TYR A 477 15.88 -15.08 11.09
C TYR A 477 14.49 -15.02 11.71
N ARG A 478 13.93 -13.79 11.79
CA ARG A 478 12.61 -13.47 12.39
C ARG A 478 12.54 -13.69 13.90
N GLY A 479 12.77 -12.64 14.68
CA GLY A 479 12.52 -12.71 16.13
C GLY A 479 12.63 -11.36 16.83
N ARG A 480 11.72 -11.12 17.78
CA ARG A 480 11.82 -10.03 18.78
C ARG A 480 12.60 -10.54 19.99
N GLY A 481 13.51 -9.74 20.54
CA GLY A 481 13.98 -9.90 21.91
C GLY A 481 13.06 -9.12 22.86
N ALA A 482 12.50 -9.77 23.87
CA ALA A 482 11.74 -9.10 24.92
C ALA A 482 12.58 -8.96 26.18
N TYR A 483 12.81 -7.72 26.62
CA TYR A 483 13.53 -7.39 27.84
C TYR A 483 12.55 -6.75 28.84
N ARG A 484 12.53 -7.21 30.09
CA ARG A 484 11.79 -6.56 31.18
C ARG A 484 12.73 -6.18 32.30
N THR A 485 12.52 -5.00 32.87
CA THR A 485 13.17 -4.53 34.09
C THR A 485 12.13 -3.92 35.02
N ALA A 486 12.37 -4.00 36.32
CA ALA A 486 11.57 -3.33 37.33
C ALA A 486 12.44 -2.21 37.93
N THR A 487 12.00 -0.97 37.77
CA THR A 487 12.65 0.19 38.37
C THR A 487 11.58 1.15 38.88
N ASP A 488 11.90 1.89 39.94
CA ASP A 488 11.02 2.93 40.46
C ASP A 488 11.10 4.15 39.54
N LEU A 489 9.97 4.52 38.94
CA LEU A 489 9.83 5.68 38.06
C LEU A 489 9.11 6.86 38.76
N THR A 490 8.95 6.80 40.08
CA THR A 490 8.39 7.92 40.86
C THR A 490 9.23 9.18 40.65
N ASP A 491 8.57 10.29 40.31
CA ASP A 491 9.18 11.60 40.02
C ASP A 491 10.17 11.65 38.82
N ILE A 492 10.08 10.68 37.89
CA ILE A 492 10.84 10.68 36.64
C ILE A 492 9.99 11.30 35.51
N GLU A 493 10.45 12.43 34.97
CA GLU A 493 9.73 13.14 33.89
C GLU A 493 10.13 12.65 32.48
N GLU A 494 11.36 12.15 32.31
CA GLU A 494 11.88 11.68 31.02
C GLU A 494 12.73 10.41 31.19
N LEU A 495 12.66 9.50 30.21
CA LEU A 495 13.41 8.25 30.17
C LEU A 495 14.24 8.18 28.89
N LEU A 496 15.57 8.08 29.02
CA LEU A 496 16.49 7.94 27.89
C LEU A 496 17.02 6.51 27.79
N LEU A 497 16.77 5.84 26.66
CA LEU A 497 17.36 4.55 26.32
C LEU A 497 18.63 4.78 25.49
N THR A 498 19.77 4.22 25.92
CA THR A 498 21.06 4.38 25.21
C THR A 498 21.67 3.01 24.89
N GLY A 499 22.39 2.91 23.77
CA GLY A 499 23.09 1.67 23.37
C GLY A 499 22.22 0.59 22.75
N ALA A 500 20.95 0.88 22.44
CA ALA A 500 20.15 0.02 21.59
C ALA A 500 20.66 0.16 20.14
N ALA A 501 21.16 -0.93 19.56
CA ALA A 501 21.54 -0.99 18.14
C ALA A 501 20.30 -1.14 17.23
N ASP A 502 19.13 -1.44 17.81
CA ASP A 502 17.84 -1.72 17.16
C ASP A 502 16.65 -1.03 17.87
N ILE A 503 15.46 -1.18 17.30
CA ILE A 503 14.21 -0.59 17.83
C ILE A 503 13.69 -1.35 19.06
N VAL A 504 13.35 -0.60 20.10
CA VAL A 504 12.88 -1.10 21.40
C VAL A 504 11.41 -0.72 21.62
N ASP A 505 10.52 -1.70 21.73
CA ASP A 505 9.15 -1.49 22.23
C ASP A 505 9.18 -1.38 23.77
N LEU A 506 8.79 -0.23 24.33
CA LEU A 506 8.81 0.00 25.78
C LEU A 506 7.42 -0.24 26.39
N SER A 507 7.25 -1.27 27.22
CA SER A 507 6.02 -1.39 28.03
C SER A 507 6.28 -0.98 29.48
N VAL A 508 5.46 -0.06 30.00
CA VAL A 508 5.48 0.37 31.40
C VAL A 508 4.18 -0.08 32.06
N ALA A 509 4.28 -0.86 33.15
CA ALA A 509 3.14 -1.39 33.90
C ALA A 509 2.07 -2.11 33.05
N GLY A 510 2.50 -2.90 32.04
CA GLY A 510 1.60 -3.68 31.18
C GLY A 510 0.86 -2.87 30.11
N ARG A 511 1.11 -1.56 30.03
CA ARG A 511 0.70 -0.74 28.90
C ARG A 511 1.86 -0.69 27.92
N SER A 512 1.64 -1.10 26.69
CA SER A 512 2.65 -0.92 25.65
C SER A 512 2.70 0.57 25.32
N HIS A 513 3.86 1.18 25.53
CA HIS A 513 4.17 2.49 25.00
C HIS A 513 4.96 2.20 23.73
N PRO A 514 4.37 2.30 22.53
CA PRO A 514 5.18 2.25 21.31
C PRO A 514 6.33 3.25 21.50
N PRO A 515 7.56 2.95 21.04
CA PRO A 515 8.67 3.87 21.21
C PRO A 515 8.18 5.25 20.82
N ILE A 516 8.10 6.15 21.80
CA ILE A 516 7.77 7.55 21.55
C ILE A 516 9.08 8.19 21.08
N ALA A 517 9.65 7.65 20.01
CA ALA A 517 10.10 8.53 18.95
C ALA A 517 8.78 8.98 18.32
N GLY A 518 8.21 10.07 18.85
CA GLY A 518 7.12 10.73 18.17
C GLY A 518 7.62 11.01 16.77
N PHE A 519 7.10 10.30 15.77
CA PHE A 519 7.41 10.61 14.39
C PHE A 519 7.01 12.07 14.19
N GLY A 520 8.00 12.91 13.86
CA GLY A 520 7.81 14.12 13.11
C GLY A 520 6.50 14.89 13.36
N ALA A 521 6.37 15.44 14.56
CA ALA A 521 5.55 16.59 14.93
C ALA A 521 5.53 16.65 16.45
N ALA A 522 6.29 17.59 17.03
CA ALA A 522 6.10 17.94 18.42
C ALA A 522 4.68 18.46 18.62
N HIS A 523 3.87 17.81 19.47
CA HIS A 523 2.76 18.51 20.10
C HIS A 523 2.75 18.37 21.62
N ARG A 524 2.93 19.53 22.24
CA ARG A 524 2.83 19.76 23.67
C ARG A 524 1.38 19.56 24.10
N ARG A 525 1.09 18.49 24.84
CA ARG A 525 -0.16 18.42 25.62
C ARG A 525 0.06 19.08 26.97
N ALA A 526 -0.52 20.26 27.15
CA ALA A 526 -0.67 20.86 28.47
C ALA A 526 -1.62 19.98 29.29
N ARG A 527 -1.16 19.53 30.46
CA ARG A 527 -2.04 18.97 31.48
C ARG A 527 -2.91 20.12 31.99
N ARG A 528 -4.23 19.99 31.87
CA ARG A 528 -5.16 20.80 32.66
C ARG A 528 -4.95 20.44 34.13
N ASP A 529 -4.36 21.35 34.87
CA ASP A 529 -4.67 21.49 36.30
C ASP A 529 -5.60 22.69 36.46
N GLY A 530 -6.66 22.47 37.24
CA GLY A 530 -7.78 23.38 37.39
C GLY A 530 -7.47 24.65 38.18
N GLN A 531 -8.29 25.66 37.89
CA GLN A 531 -8.64 26.81 38.71
C GLN A 531 -7.52 27.76 39.18
N ARG A 532 -7.46 28.93 38.52
CA ARG A 532 -7.77 30.21 39.19
C ARG A 532 -8.08 31.31 38.18
N SER A 533 -9.08 32.11 38.54
CA SER A 533 -9.51 33.39 37.98
C SER A 533 -8.35 34.38 37.80
N ASP A 534 -8.34 35.20 36.74
CA ASP A 534 -8.90 36.55 36.76
C ASP A 534 -8.73 37.26 35.39
N ARG A 535 -9.50 38.34 35.25
CA ARG A 535 -9.75 39.26 34.13
C ARG A 535 -8.59 39.64 33.18
N GLY A 536 -8.92 39.63 31.88
CA GLY A 536 -8.85 40.80 30.99
C GLY A 536 -7.53 41.15 30.29
N ARG A 537 -7.53 41.12 28.95
CA ARG A 537 -7.35 42.30 28.08
C ARG A 537 -7.31 41.91 26.60
N ARG A 538 -7.88 42.81 25.78
CA ARG A 538 -7.89 42.86 24.32
C ARG A 538 -6.51 43.18 23.73
N GLY A 539 -6.33 42.83 22.47
CA GLY A 539 -5.28 43.31 21.54
C GLY A 539 -5.16 42.32 20.39
N ASP A 540 -5.97 42.44 19.33
CA ASP A 540 -5.61 43.07 18.05
C ASP A 540 -4.25 42.63 17.52
N LEU A 541 -4.25 41.96 16.35
CA LEU A 541 -3.33 42.19 15.23
C LEU A 541 -3.81 41.33 14.04
N GLY A 542 -4.24 42.02 12.98
CA GLY A 542 -4.53 41.45 11.67
C GLY A 542 -3.26 41.21 10.82
N PRO A 543 -3.35 41.27 9.48
CA PRO A 543 -3.29 40.06 8.65
C PRO A 543 -2.09 39.99 7.71
N ARG A 544 -1.85 38.79 7.16
CA ARG A 544 -1.27 38.47 5.84
C ARG A 544 0.07 39.12 5.44
N GLN A 545 1.04 38.28 5.09
CA GLN A 545 1.59 38.28 3.72
C GLN A 545 2.40 37.01 3.44
N LEU A 546 2.03 36.34 2.35
CA LEU A 546 2.77 35.32 1.62
C LEU A 546 3.95 35.98 0.88
N ARG A 547 5.12 35.31 0.89
CA ARG A 547 5.98 35.12 -0.27
C ARG A 547 6.62 33.75 -0.18
#